data_AF-A8X3D8-F1
#
_entry.id   AF-A8X3D8-F1
#
_cell.length_a   1.000
_cell.length_b   1.000
_cell.length_c   1.000
_cell.angle_alpha   90.00
_cell.angle_beta   90.00
_cell.angle_gamma   90.00
#
_symmetry.space_group_name_H-M   'P 1'
#
loop_
_entity.id
_entity.type
_entity.pdbx_description
1 polymer ?
#
loop_
_entity_poly.entity_id
_entity_poly.type
_entity_poly.pdbx_seq_one_letter_code
_entity_poly.pdbx_strand_id
1 'polypeptide(L)'
;MIFFGLLLLIPIPGVETKEPPVKCEYSDEKKVSECLQPMLDYATKLQAETGAMQFPLQGGQVFNQLCSIYTDFKPPTSNNLYIWNSSNIECVSSVRCDSLSIDAVHASYSYMCGSGQPLFQKHAGCFAEVEAQKEYISCKIAATQAISEAQGAKGSSTEAYLTEMCRAMDGYLRCSHPIILAKCGNDAWTLVSTVTRDSLGVTMPNCDMHKALF
;
A
#
# COMPACT_ATOMS: atom_id res chain seq x y z
N MET A 1 -2.87 -8.84 2.27
CA MET A 1 -2.48 -7.85 1.25
C MET A 1 -3.66 -7.24 0.49
N ILE A 2 -4.85 -7.84 0.49
CA ILE A 2 -6.08 -7.20 -0.04
C ILE A 2 -6.35 -5.82 0.61
N PHE A 3 -5.98 -5.64 1.88
CA PHE A 3 -6.09 -4.36 2.57
C PHE A 3 -5.19 -3.25 2.00
N PHE A 4 -3.97 -3.59 1.54
CA PHE A 4 -3.09 -2.62 0.87
C PHE A 4 -3.59 -2.26 -0.54
N GLY A 5 -4.18 -3.23 -1.26
CA GLY A 5 -4.84 -2.96 -2.54
C GLY A 5 -6.08 -2.07 -2.39
N LEU A 6 -6.83 -2.21 -1.30
CA LEU A 6 -8.00 -1.37 -0.99
C LEU A 6 -7.62 0.07 -0.60
N LEU A 7 -6.49 0.27 0.06
CA LEU A 7 -5.99 1.60 0.43
C LEU A 7 -5.48 2.40 -0.78
N LEU A 8 -5.00 1.73 -1.83
CA LEU A 8 -4.50 2.38 -3.05
C LEU A 8 -5.61 2.90 -3.99
N LEU A 9 -6.89 2.54 -3.75
CA LEU A 9 -8.01 2.89 -4.62
C LEU A 9 -8.91 4.01 -4.07
N ILE A 10 -8.53 4.64 -2.95
CA ILE A 10 -9.35 5.69 -2.32
C ILE A 10 -8.80 7.08 -2.69
N PRO A 11 -9.56 7.92 -3.41
CA PRO A 11 -9.19 9.31 -3.62
C PRO A 11 -9.29 10.08 -2.30
N ILE A 12 -8.15 10.57 -1.81
CA ILE A 12 -8.03 11.34 -0.56
C ILE A 12 -8.17 12.83 -0.91
N PRO A 13 -9.15 13.57 -0.34
CA PRO A 13 -9.22 15.02 -0.49
C PRO A 13 -8.08 15.68 0.28
N GLY A 14 -7.47 16.68 -0.35
CA GLY A 14 -6.20 17.29 0.05
C GLY A 14 -6.09 17.72 1.52
N VAL A 15 -4.94 17.38 2.12
CA VAL A 15 -4.47 17.90 3.40
C VAL A 15 -3.49 19.03 3.13
N GLU A 16 -3.84 20.26 3.49
CA GLU A 16 -2.93 21.41 3.54
C GLU A 16 -2.19 21.44 4.88
N THR A 17 -0.86 21.54 4.88
CA THR A 17 -0.13 22.27 5.92
C THR A 17 1.30 22.65 5.46
N LYS A 18 1.58 23.95 5.58
CA LYS A 18 2.84 24.73 5.66
C LYS A 18 3.91 24.57 4.57
N GLU A 19 4.08 25.67 3.80
CA GLU A 19 4.91 25.88 2.59
C GLU A 19 5.56 24.62 2.00
N PRO A 20 4.77 23.84 1.25
CA PRO A 20 5.20 22.59 0.65
C PRO A 20 5.88 22.84 -0.70
N PRO A 21 6.61 21.85 -1.23
CA PRO A 21 6.90 21.83 -2.66
C PRO A 21 5.59 21.89 -3.46
N VAL A 22 5.66 22.41 -4.69
CA VAL A 22 4.46 22.70 -5.49
C VAL A 22 3.68 21.40 -5.72
N LYS A 23 2.51 21.27 -5.09
CA LYS A 23 1.64 20.10 -5.26
C LYS A 23 1.16 20.02 -6.70
N CYS A 24 1.05 18.80 -7.22
CA CYS A 24 0.54 18.59 -8.56
C CYS A 24 -0.91 19.06 -8.70
N GLU A 25 -1.20 19.74 -9.81
CA GLU A 25 -2.58 20.02 -10.19
C GLU A 25 -3.27 18.74 -10.68
N TYR A 26 -4.60 18.79 -10.76
CA TYR A 26 -5.41 17.67 -11.24
C TYR A 26 -4.95 17.13 -12.61
N SER A 27 -4.47 17.99 -13.49
CA SER A 27 -4.01 17.61 -14.83
C SER A 27 -2.73 16.75 -14.79
N ASP A 28 -1.83 17.01 -13.85
CA ASP A 28 -0.60 16.24 -13.65
C ASP A 28 -0.85 14.96 -12.85
N GLU A 29 -1.72 15.01 -11.83
CA GLU A 29 -2.18 13.80 -11.12
C GLU A 29 -2.91 12.83 -12.04
N LYS A 30 -3.66 13.35 -13.03
CA LYS A 30 -4.30 12.52 -14.05
C LYS A 30 -3.26 11.78 -14.91
N LYS A 31 -2.18 12.44 -15.33
CA LYS A 31 -1.09 11.79 -16.07
C LYS A 31 -0.41 10.71 -15.24
N VAL A 32 -0.16 10.99 -13.96
CA VAL A 32 0.37 9.99 -13.02
C VAL A 32 -0.59 8.80 -12.88
N SER A 33 -1.89 9.05 -12.82
CA SER A 33 -2.91 8.00 -12.75
C SER A 33 -2.93 7.13 -14.01
N GLU A 34 -2.71 7.73 -15.19
CA GLU A 34 -2.55 7.00 -16.45
C GLU A 34 -1.28 6.13 -16.42
N CYS A 35 -0.18 6.65 -15.86
CA CYS A 35 1.05 5.88 -15.63
C CYS A 35 0.88 4.70 -14.66
N LEU A 36 -0.12 4.74 -13.79
CA LEU A 36 -0.43 3.64 -12.86
C LEU A 36 -1.25 2.53 -13.50
N GLN A 37 -1.76 2.71 -14.73
CA GLN A 37 -2.60 1.69 -15.36
C GLN A 37 -1.97 0.30 -15.44
N PRO A 38 -0.67 0.13 -15.77
CA PRO A 38 -0.06 -1.20 -15.76
C PRO A 38 -0.14 -1.91 -14.40
N MET A 39 -0.07 -1.17 -13.28
CA MET A 39 -0.25 -1.72 -11.94
C MET A 39 -1.72 -2.11 -11.69
N LEU A 40 -2.66 -1.26 -12.12
CA LEU A 40 -4.10 -1.49 -11.97
C LEU A 40 -4.59 -2.66 -12.83
N ASP A 41 -4.13 -2.76 -14.08
CA ASP A 41 -4.38 -3.86 -14.99
C ASP A 41 -3.85 -5.17 -14.43
N TYR A 42 -2.63 -5.14 -13.88
CA TYR A 42 -2.05 -6.32 -13.24
C TYR A 42 -2.83 -6.75 -12.00
N ALA A 43 -3.24 -5.81 -11.15
CA ALA A 43 -4.10 -6.10 -10.00
C ALA A 43 -5.46 -6.69 -10.41
N THR A 44 -6.07 -6.15 -11.48
CA THR A 44 -7.35 -6.64 -12.03
C THR A 44 -7.21 -8.05 -12.60
N LYS A 45 -6.15 -8.29 -13.38
CA LYS A 45 -5.83 -9.61 -13.94
C LYS A 45 -5.63 -10.63 -12.82
N LEU A 46 -4.83 -10.31 -11.80
CA LEU A 46 -4.65 -11.16 -10.63
C LEU A 46 -5.98 -11.46 -9.95
N GLN A 47 -6.79 -10.44 -9.69
CA GLN A 47 -8.08 -10.61 -9.03
C GLN A 47 -9.02 -11.54 -9.82
N ALA A 48 -9.00 -11.47 -11.15
CA ALA A 48 -9.77 -12.34 -12.04
C ALA A 48 -9.23 -13.78 -12.08
N GLU A 49 -7.90 -13.97 -12.09
CA GLU A 49 -7.25 -15.28 -12.20
C GLU A 49 -7.20 -16.06 -10.89
N THR A 50 -7.02 -15.38 -9.75
CA THR A 50 -6.76 -16.04 -8.45
C THR A 50 -7.98 -16.05 -7.51
N GLY A 51 -9.02 -15.28 -7.83
CA GLY A 51 -10.00 -14.86 -6.84
C GLY A 51 -9.35 -14.10 -5.66
N ALA A 52 -10.15 -13.59 -4.74
CA ALA A 52 -9.68 -12.80 -3.60
C ALA A 52 -8.86 -13.58 -2.54
N MET A 53 -8.33 -14.78 -2.84
CA MET A 53 -7.81 -15.68 -1.81
C MET A 53 -6.45 -16.33 -2.12
N GLN A 54 -5.83 -16.11 -3.29
CA GLN A 54 -4.58 -16.82 -3.63
C GLN A 54 -3.36 -15.94 -3.96
N PHE A 55 -3.42 -14.64 -3.71
CA PHE A 55 -2.27 -13.74 -3.87
C PHE A 55 -0.96 -14.29 -3.24
N PRO A 56 -0.98 -14.91 -2.05
CA PRO A 56 0.28 -15.32 -1.43
C PRO A 56 0.69 -16.77 -1.76
N LEU A 57 -0.20 -17.60 -2.34
CA LEU A 57 0.15 -18.96 -2.79
C LEU A 57 0.98 -18.97 -4.09
N GLN A 58 0.82 -17.94 -4.94
CA GLN A 58 1.68 -17.69 -6.11
C GLN A 58 2.78 -16.66 -5.81
N GLY A 59 2.98 -16.36 -4.52
CA GLY A 59 3.48 -15.07 -4.02
C GLY A 59 4.89 -14.65 -4.43
N GLY A 60 5.73 -15.54 -4.95
CA GLY A 60 7.05 -15.16 -5.47
C GLY A 60 6.98 -14.54 -6.87
N GLN A 61 6.31 -15.20 -7.81
CA GLN A 61 6.23 -14.76 -9.20
C GLN A 61 5.35 -13.52 -9.34
N VAL A 62 4.21 -13.51 -8.63
CA VAL A 62 3.29 -12.37 -8.62
C VAL A 62 3.97 -11.11 -8.07
N PHE A 63 4.74 -11.28 -7.00
CA PHE A 63 5.45 -10.18 -6.38
C PHE A 63 6.63 -9.68 -7.22
N ASN A 64 7.39 -10.58 -7.85
CA ASN A 64 8.46 -10.17 -8.76
C ASN A 64 7.90 -9.38 -9.95
N GLN A 65 6.74 -9.76 -10.47
CA GLN A 65 6.06 -9.03 -11.54
C GLN A 65 5.59 -7.65 -11.05
N LEU A 66 4.99 -7.54 -9.85
CA LEU A 66 4.66 -6.24 -9.23
C LEU A 66 5.88 -5.34 -9.09
N CYS A 67 7.01 -5.90 -8.63
CA CYS A 67 8.24 -5.13 -8.47
C CYS A 67 8.87 -4.71 -9.79
N SER A 68 8.72 -5.51 -10.85
CA SER A 68 9.08 -5.11 -12.21
C SER A 68 8.23 -3.91 -12.66
N ILE A 69 6.90 -3.98 -12.50
CA ILE A 69 6.00 -2.88 -12.88
C ILE A 69 6.29 -1.62 -12.05
N TYR A 70 6.54 -1.76 -10.74
CA TYR A 70 6.91 -0.65 -9.87
C TYR A 70 8.23 0.01 -10.28
N THR A 71 9.23 -0.80 -10.68
CA THR A 71 10.54 -0.30 -11.13
C THR A 71 10.39 0.51 -12.42
N ASP A 72 9.50 0.10 -13.31
CA ASP A 72 9.16 0.86 -14.53
C ASP A 72 8.36 2.14 -14.21
N PHE A 73 7.61 2.17 -13.10
CA PHE A 73 6.89 3.36 -12.62
C PHE A 73 7.79 4.38 -11.91
N LYS A 74 8.79 3.94 -11.14
CA LYS A 74 9.57 4.81 -10.24
C LYS A 74 10.39 5.86 -11.01
N PRO A 75 10.28 7.17 -10.70
CA PRO A 75 11.17 8.17 -11.29
C PRO A 75 12.61 7.97 -10.79
N PRO A 76 13.63 8.22 -11.62
CA PRO A 76 15.02 8.22 -11.17
C PRO A 76 15.20 9.31 -10.11
N THR A 77 15.44 8.93 -8.87
CA THR A 77 15.72 9.89 -7.79
C THR A 77 17.16 10.39 -7.88
N SER A 78 17.32 11.71 -7.76
CA SER A 78 18.52 12.48 -8.09
C SER A 78 19.73 12.31 -7.17
N ASN A 79 19.79 11.33 -6.26
CA ASN A 79 20.89 11.21 -5.29
C ASN A 79 21.44 9.80 -5.04
N ASN A 80 21.14 8.80 -5.89
CA ASN A 80 21.90 7.54 -5.84
C ASN A 80 22.11 6.97 -7.25
N LEU A 81 23.23 7.39 -7.85
CA LEU A 81 23.76 6.89 -9.11
C LEU A 81 24.44 5.54 -8.88
N TYR A 82 23.67 4.47 -8.68
CA TYR A 82 24.16 3.11 -8.91
C TYR A 82 23.08 2.25 -9.58
N ILE A 83 23.22 2.20 -10.91
CA ILE A 83 22.89 1.09 -11.83
C ILE A 83 21.44 0.57 -11.81
N TRP A 84 20.61 1.09 -12.72
CA TRP A 84 19.42 0.40 -13.22
C TRP A 84 19.38 0.48 -14.75
N ASN A 85 19.64 -0.65 -15.41
CA ASN A 85 19.51 -0.81 -16.86
C ASN A 85 18.11 -1.38 -17.15
N SER A 86 17.08 -0.54 -17.17
CA SER A 86 15.76 -0.94 -17.69
C SER A 86 15.22 0.16 -18.60
N SER A 87 14.88 -0.23 -19.83
CA SER A 87 14.49 0.63 -20.95
C SER A 87 13.06 1.21 -20.85
N ASN A 88 12.45 1.24 -19.66
CA ASN A 88 11.07 1.70 -19.42
C ASN A 88 10.96 2.92 -18.48
N ILE A 89 12.09 3.58 -18.18
CA ILE A 89 12.14 4.81 -17.39
C ILE A 89 11.60 5.98 -18.22
N GLU A 90 10.34 6.38 -18.07
CA GLU A 90 9.90 7.71 -18.57
C GLU A 90 8.52 8.21 -18.10
N CYS A 91 7.65 7.39 -17.51
CA CYS A 91 6.24 7.80 -17.39
C CYS A 91 6.02 9.00 -16.46
N VAL A 92 6.63 8.98 -15.26
CA VAL A 92 6.53 10.09 -14.29
C VAL A 92 7.78 10.96 -14.19
N SER A 93 8.77 10.74 -15.08
CA SER A 93 10.04 11.50 -15.07
C SER A 93 9.87 12.99 -15.41
N SER A 94 8.77 13.33 -16.08
CA SER A 94 8.41 14.71 -16.45
C SER A 94 7.63 15.45 -15.37
N VAL A 95 7.17 14.76 -14.32
CA VAL A 95 6.42 15.34 -13.20
C VAL A 95 7.40 16.03 -12.26
N ARG A 96 7.29 17.36 -12.13
CA ARG A 96 8.16 18.19 -11.27
C ARG A 96 7.47 18.74 -10.02
N CYS A 97 6.24 18.30 -9.79
CA CYS A 97 5.40 18.67 -8.66
C CYS A 97 5.28 17.49 -7.69
N ASP A 98 4.86 17.77 -6.46
CA ASP A 98 4.58 16.72 -5.47
C ASP A 98 3.27 16.04 -5.80
N SER A 99 3.36 14.78 -6.27
CA SER A 99 2.20 13.94 -6.56
C SER A 99 1.94 12.98 -5.41
N LEU A 100 0.73 13.06 -4.87
CA LEU A 100 0.26 12.14 -3.83
C LEU A 100 0.23 10.70 -4.34
N SER A 101 -0.11 10.52 -5.62
CA SER A 101 -0.17 9.21 -6.28
C SER A 101 1.22 8.58 -6.39
N ILE A 102 2.24 9.36 -6.75
CA ILE A 102 3.65 8.90 -6.77
C ILE A 102 4.09 8.53 -5.35
N ASP A 103 3.83 9.39 -4.37
CA ASP A 103 4.25 9.18 -2.98
C ASP A 103 3.57 7.94 -2.36
N ALA A 104 2.28 7.74 -2.61
CA ALA A 104 1.53 6.59 -2.08
C ALA A 104 2.04 5.26 -2.66
N VAL A 105 2.36 5.23 -3.95
CA VAL A 105 2.92 4.05 -4.63
C VAL A 105 4.35 3.80 -4.15
N HIS A 106 5.17 4.85 -4.04
CA HIS A 106 6.51 4.74 -3.49
C HIS A 106 6.49 4.22 -2.05
N ALA A 107 5.64 4.76 -1.18
CA ALA A 107 5.51 4.34 0.21
C ALA A 107 5.07 2.87 0.32
N SER A 108 4.21 2.40 -0.58
CA SER A 108 3.71 1.03 -0.57
C SER A 108 4.72 0.03 -1.11
N TYR A 109 5.46 0.35 -2.18
CA TYR A 109 6.27 -0.65 -2.89
C TYR A 109 7.78 -0.48 -2.73
N SER A 110 8.30 0.69 -2.35
CA SER A 110 9.76 0.93 -2.31
C SER A 110 10.51 -0.02 -1.36
N TYR A 111 10.00 -0.23 -0.15
CA TYR A 111 10.59 -1.17 0.80
C TYR A 111 10.38 -2.62 0.33
N MET A 112 9.15 -2.98 -0.04
CA MET A 112 8.79 -4.32 -0.49
C MET A 112 9.63 -4.77 -1.69
N CYS A 113 9.84 -3.91 -2.68
CA CYS A 113 10.59 -4.20 -3.90
C CYS A 113 12.07 -3.83 -3.81
N GLY A 114 12.53 -3.30 -2.68
CA GLY A 114 13.91 -2.95 -2.40
C GLY A 114 14.49 -3.85 -1.31
N SER A 115 14.95 -3.24 -0.21
CA SER A 115 15.60 -3.95 0.89
C SER A 115 14.71 -4.98 1.59
N GLY A 116 13.39 -4.85 1.51
CA GLY A 116 12.42 -5.78 2.09
C GLY A 116 12.11 -6.99 1.20
N GLN A 117 12.54 -7.02 -0.06
CA GLN A 117 12.20 -8.09 -1.01
C GLN A 117 12.61 -9.49 -0.53
N PRO A 118 13.83 -9.73 0.00
CA PRO A 118 14.20 -11.06 0.49
C PRO A 118 13.32 -11.51 1.66
N LEU A 119 12.93 -10.57 2.52
CA LEU A 119 12.07 -10.83 3.66
C LEU A 119 10.64 -11.16 3.21
N PHE A 120 10.12 -10.45 2.21
CA PHE A 120 8.84 -10.77 1.60
C PHE A 120 8.84 -12.17 0.99
N GLN A 121 9.84 -12.49 0.15
CA GLN A 121 9.94 -13.80 -0.50
C GLN A 121 10.02 -14.95 0.53
N LYS A 122 10.77 -14.74 1.63
CA LYS A 122 10.85 -15.69 2.75
C LYS A 122 9.49 -15.97 3.40
N HIS A 123 8.64 -14.95 3.55
CA HIS A 123 7.39 -15.05 4.31
C HIS A 123 6.12 -15.18 3.45
N ALA A 124 6.21 -15.05 2.12
CA ALA A 124 5.08 -15.07 1.19
C ALA A 124 4.16 -16.28 1.38
N GLY A 125 4.73 -17.50 1.45
CA GLY A 125 3.96 -18.72 1.70
C GLY A 125 3.26 -18.73 3.06
N CYS A 126 3.92 -18.20 4.10
CA CYS A 126 3.31 -18.12 5.44
C CYS A 126 2.15 -17.13 5.48
N PHE A 127 2.28 -15.97 4.82
CA PHE A 127 1.17 -15.04 4.67
C PHE A 127 -0.01 -15.70 3.94
N ALA A 128 0.24 -16.60 3.00
CA ALA A 128 -0.80 -17.37 2.31
C ALA A 128 -1.64 -18.19 3.27
N GLU A 129 -0.96 -18.89 4.16
CA GLU A 129 -1.61 -19.70 5.19
C GLU A 129 -2.38 -18.83 6.19
N VAL A 130 -1.82 -17.68 6.60
CA VAL A 130 -2.51 -16.73 7.47
C VAL A 130 -3.77 -16.17 6.81
N GLU A 131 -3.72 -15.83 5.51
CA GLU A 131 -4.89 -15.30 4.80
C GLU A 131 -6.05 -16.30 4.68
N ALA A 132 -5.77 -17.60 4.83
CA ALA A 132 -6.78 -18.66 4.86
C ALA A 132 -7.32 -18.96 6.27
N GLN A 133 -6.75 -18.40 7.34
CA GLN A 133 -7.22 -18.62 8.72
C GLN A 133 -8.49 -17.83 9.00
N LYS A 134 -9.46 -18.47 9.67
CA LYS A 134 -10.76 -17.87 9.98
C LYS A 134 -10.64 -16.64 10.87
N GLU A 135 -9.70 -16.69 11.81
CA GLU A 135 -9.37 -15.63 12.75
C GLU A 135 -8.89 -14.39 11.97
N TYR A 136 -8.00 -14.59 11.00
CA TYR A 136 -7.48 -13.50 10.18
C TYR A 136 -8.53 -12.95 9.20
N ILE A 137 -9.34 -13.83 8.62
CA ILE A 137 -10.49 -13.44 7.79
C ILE A 137 -11.47 -12.58 8.60
N SER A 138 -11.69 -12.90 9.88
CA SER A 138 -12.56 -12.13 10.77
C SER A 138 -12.02 -10.71 11.00
N CYS A 139 -10.70 -10.56 11.16
CA CYS A 139 -10.05 -9.24 11.22
C CYS A 139 -10.30 -8.44 9.93
N LYS A 140 -10.18 -9.07 8.75
CA LYS A 140 -10.45 -8.43 7.46
C LYS A 140 -11.91 -7.99 7.35
N ILE A 141 -12.86 -8.84 7.73
CA ILE A 141 -14.30 -8.52 7.67
C ILE A 141 -14.62 -7.32 8.57
N ALA A 142 -14.14 -7.34 9.82
CA ALA A 142 -14.37 -6.24 10.75
C ALA A 142 -13.81 -4.91 10.23
N ALA A 143 -12.62 -4.93 9.65
CA ALA A 143 -11.99 -3.75 9.10
C ALA A 143 -12.70 -3.25 7.82
N THR A 144 -13.15 -4.16 6.94
CA THR A 144 -13.95 -3.79 5.75
C THR A 144 -15.25 -3.13 6.18
N GLN A 145 -15.92 -3.68 7.19
CA GLN A 145 -17.15 -3.11 7.74
C GLN A 145 -16.92 -1.70 8.28
N ALA A 146 -15.86 -1.50 9.07
CA ALA A 146 -15.50 -0.19 9.62
C ALA A 146 -15.17 0.84 8.51
N ILE A 147 -14.50 0.43 7.44
CA ILE A 147 -14.24 1.29 6.27
C ILE A 147 -15.55 1.67 5.56
N SER A 148 -16.47 0.72 5.36
CA SER A 148 -17.76 0.99 4.75
C SER A 148 -18.61 1.96 5.58
N GLU A 149 -18.56 1.84 6.91
CA GLU A 149 -19.22 2.77 7.83
C GLU A 149 -18.60 4.17 7.75
N ALA A 150 -17.26 4.27 7.72
CA ALA A 150 -16.54 5.53 7.53
C ALA A 150 -16.93 6.20 6.20
N GLN A 151 -17.04 5.43 5.12
CA GLN A 151 -17.48 5.92 3.81
C GLN A 151 -18.93 6.44 3.84
N GLY A 152 -19.82 5.81 4.61
CA GLY A 152 -21.18 6.31 4.86
C GLY A 152 -21.21 7.65 5.61
N ALA A 153 -20.22 7.89 6.48
CA ALA A 153 -20.05 9.13 7.23
C ALA A 153 -19.39 10.28 6.44
N LYS A 154 -18.95 10.04 5.19
CA LYS A 154 -18.24 11.02 4.33
C LYS A 154 -19.02 12.32 4.09
N GLY A 155 -20.33 12.33 4.30
CA GLY A 155 -21.17 13.52 4.23
C GLY A 155 -21.08 14.48 5.44
N SER A 156 -20.45 14.07 6.55
CA SER A 156 -20.45 14.85 7.80
C SER A 156 -19.21 15.73 8.00
N SER A 157 -18.00 15.21 7.75
CA SER A 157 -16.74 15.97 7.77
C SER A 157 -15.61 15.12 7.19
N THR A 158 -14.69 15.74 6.44
CA THR A 158 -13.48 15.06 5.94
C THR A 158 -12.57 14.60 7.08
N GLU A 159 -12.52 15.36 8.18
CA GLU A 159 -11.76 15.00 9.37
C GLU A 159 -12.34 13.79 10.09
N ALA A 160 -13.67 13.74 10.21
CA ALA A 160 -14.38 12.58 10.78
C ALA A 160 -14.16 11.33 9.93
N TYR A 161 -14.21 11.47 8.60
CA TYR A 161 -13.90 10.38 7.68
C TYR A 161 -12.48 9.83 7.88
N LEU A 162 -11.46 10.70 7.90
CA LEU A 162 -10.07 10.27 8.10
C LEU A 162 -9.85 9.65 9.50
N THR A 163 -10.54 10.15 10.52
CA THR A 163 -10.50 9.59 11.88
C THR A 163 -11.04 8.16 11.91
N GLU A 164 -12.18 7.90 11.28
CA GLU A 164 -12.76 6.56 11.23
C GLU A 164 -11.95 5.59 10.34
N MET A 165 -11.37 6.08 9.24
CA MET A 165 -10.43 5.29 8.43
C MET A 165 -9.18 4.90 9.22
N CYS A 166 -8.63 5.83 10.00
CA CYS A 166 -7.51 5.57 10.89
C CYS A 166 -7.87 4.51 11.96
N ARG A 167 -9.05 4.63 12.57
CA ARG A 167 -9.55 3.67 13.56
C ARG A 167 -9.75 2.28 12.99
N ALA A 168 -10.26 2.18 11.75
CA ALA A 168 -10.42 0.90 11.06
C ALA A 168 -9.07 0.20 10.86
N MET A 169 -8.04 0.97 10.49
CA MET A 169 -6.68 0.44 10.31
C MET A 169 -6.00 0.03 11.63
N ASP A 170 -6.13 0.83 12.69
CA ASP A 170 -5.64 0.45 14.04
C ASP A 170 -6.27 -0.88 14.49
N GLY A 171 -7.59 -1.00 14.37
CA GLY A 171 -8.33 -2.21 14.73
C GLY A 171 -7.89 -3.43 13.93
N TYR A 172 -7.69 -3.29 12.61
CA TYR A 172 -7.17 -4.35 11.76
C TYR A 172 -5.79 -4.83 12.20
N LEU A 173 -4.87 -3.90 12.47
CA LEU A 173 -3.50 -4.21 12.87
C LEU A 173 -3.46 -4.91 14.23
N ARG A 174 -4.19 -4.41 15.23
CA ARG A 174 -4.29 -5.05 16.55
C ARG A 174 -4.88 -6.46 16.46
N CYS A 175 -5.87 -6.67 15.61
CA CYS A 175 -6.50 -7.98 15.42
C CYS A 175 -5.55 -8.97 14.72
N SER A 176 -4.85 -8.51 13.67
CA SER A 176 -4.01 -9.38 12.84
C SER A 176 -2.62 -9.65 13.42
N HIS A 177 -2.08 -8.74 14.24
CA HIS A 177 -0.74 -8.85 14.85
C HIS A 177 -0.50 -10.19 15.56
N PRO A 178 -1.30 -10.62 16.56
CA PRO A 178 -1.03 -11.86 17.27
C PRO A 178 -1.08 -13.09 16.35
N ILE A 179 -1.91 -13.06 15.31
CA ILE A 179 -2.06 -14.15 14.35
C ILE A 179 -0.81 -14.28 13.48
N ILE A 180 -0.35 -13.16 12.91
CA ILE A 180 0.87 -13.12 12.09
C ILE A 180 2.09 -13.49 12.93
N LEU A 181 2.19 -12.95 14.14
CA LEU A 181 3.34 -13.21 15.02
C LEU A 181 3.42 -14.70 15.40
N ALA A 182 2.29 -15.30 15.80
CA ALA A 182 2.25 -16.72 16.17
C ALA A 182 2.56 -17.66 15.00
N LYS A 183 2.14 -17.31 13.79
CA LYS A 183 2.26 -18.18 12.62
C LYS A 183 3.54 -17.95 11.80
N CYS A 184 3.94 -16.69 11.61
CA CYS A 184 5.01 -16.28 10.69
C CYS A 184 6.21 -15.63 11.39
N GLY A 185 6.12 -15.34 12.69
CA GLY A 185 7.21 -14.82 13.50
C GLY A 185 7.43 -13.32 13.39
N ASN A 186 8.39 -12.82 14.17
CA ASN A 186 8.65 -11.40 14.35
C ASN A 186 9.16 -10.71 13.07
N ASP A 187 9.98 -11.41 12.27
CA ASP A 187 10.50 -10.88 11.01
C ASP A 187 9.34 -10.59 10.03
N ALA A 188 8.33 -11.45 9.98
CA ALA A 188 7.14 -11.25 9.15
C ALA A 188 6.32 -10.05 9.61
N TRP A 189 6.19 -9.85 10.92
CA TRP A 189 5.53 -8.67 11.47
C TRP A 189 6.31 -7.38 11.22
N THR A 190 7.64 -7.43 11.26
CA THR A 190 8.52 -6.30 10.93
C THR A 190 8.28 -5.81 9.49
N LEU A 191 8.09 -6.74 8.56
CA LEU A 191 7.72 -6.43 7.18
C LEU A 191 6.34 -5.73 7.11
N VAL A 192 5.31 -6.33 7.72
CA VAL A 192 3.95 -5.78 7.71
C VAL A 192 3.90 -4.38 8.34
N SER A 193 4.55 -4.21 9.50
CA SER A 193 4.58 -2.94 10.22
C SER A 193 5.34 -1.86 9.47
N THR A 194 6.46 -2.18 8.82
CA THR A 194 7.24 -1.22 8.02
C THR A 194 6.43 -0.70 6.84
N VAL A 195 5.88 -1.60 6.02
CA VAL A 195 5.08 -1.21 4.85
C VAL A 195 3.83 -0.43 5.28
N THR A 196 3.19 -0.84 6.38
CA THR A 196 1.97 -0.17 6.85
C THR A 196 2.27 1.22 7.36
N ARG A 197 3.31 1.38 8.19
CA ARG A 197 3.75 2.69 8.67
C ARG A 197 4.07 3.62 7.51
N ASP A 198 4.83 3.15 6.54
CA ASP A 198 5.29 3.99 5.43
C ASP A 198 4.10 4.43 4.55
N SER A 199 3.20 3.50 4.17
CA SER A 199 1.98 3.84 3.40
C SER A 199 1.01 4.76 4.15
N LEU A 200 0.80 4.51 5.45
CA LEU A 200 -0.08 5.34 6.26
C LEU A 200 0.50 6.71 6.56
N GLY A 201 1.83 6.84 6.67
CA GLY A 201 2.49 8.13 6.81
C GLY A 201 2.23 9.08 5.65
N VAL A 202 2.02 8.54 4.44
CA VAL A 202 1.67 9.34 3.26
C VAL A 202 0.15 9.59 3.15
N THR A 203 -0.65 8.54 3.34
CA THR A 203 -2.10 8.60 3.08
C THR A 203 -2.91 9.15 4.25
N MET A 204 -2.44 8.95 5.47
CA MET A 204 -3.10 9.34 6.72
C MET A 204 -2.06 9.85 7.75
N PRO A 205 -1.37 10.98 7.48
CA PRO A 205 -0.23 11.44 8.28
C PRO A 205 -0.54 11.73 9.75
N ASN A 206 -1.82 11.99 10.08
CA ASN A 206 -2.27 12.25 11.45
C ASN A 206 -2.67 10.99 12.23
N CYS A 207 -2.54 9.80 11.60
CA CYS A 207 -2.91 8.53 12.19
C CYS A 207 -1.72 7.91 12.95
N ASP A 208 -1.69 8.04 14.29
CA ASP A 208 -0.65 7.39 15.10
C ASP A 208 -0.93 5.90 15.29
N MET A 209 -0.23 5.09 14.50
CA MET A 209 -0.32 3.62 14.54
C MET A 209 0.79 2.96 15.37
N HIS A 210 1.63 3.73 16.07
CA HIS A 210 2.78 3.16 16.78
C HIS A 210 2.36 2.06 17.77
N LYS A 211 1.27 2.28 18.52
CA LYS A 211 0.73 1.31 19.49
C LYS A 211 0.10 0.07 18.88
N ALA A 212 -0.21 0.08 17.59
CA ALA A 212 -0.72 -1.09 16.88
C ALA A 212 0.41 -1.90 16.26
N LEU A 213 1.53 -1.23 15.93
CA LEU A 213 2.66 -1.79 15.22
C LEU A 213 3.80 -2.29 16.12
N PHE A 214 3.97 -1.69 17.32
CA PHE A 214 5.05 -1.96 18.28
C PHE A 214 4.51 -2.00 19.71
#